data_AF-A0A7C4UXG3-F1
#
_entry.id   AF-A0A7C4UXG3-F1
#
_cell.length_a   1.000
_cell.length_b   1.000
_cell.length_c   1.000
_cell.angle_alpha   90.00
_cell.angle_beta   90.00
_cell.angle_gamma   90.00
#
_symmetry.space_group_name_H-M   'P 1'
#
loop_
_entity.id
_entity.type
_entity.pdbx_description
1 polymer ?
#
loop_
_entity_poly.entity_id
_entity_poly.type
_entity_poly.pdbx_seq_one_letter_code
_entity_poly.pdbx_strand_id
1 'polypeptide(L)' 'MAERLQKILAQAGYGSRRACEDFISAGRVRVNGQIASLGGKADPHVDKITVDGKPIAAPERLSYIALYKPRNVLS' A
#
# COMPACT_ATOMS: atom_id res chain seq x y z
N MET A 1 1.84 -8.45 11.35
CA MET A 1 0.49 -8.09 11.83
C MET A 1 -0.35 -7.69 10.63
N ALA A 2 -1.61 -8.13 10.54
CA ALA A 2 -2.47 -7.84 9.41
C ALA A 2 -2.81 -6.34 9.33
N GLU A 3 -2.46 -5.71 8.21
CA GLU A 3 -2.78 -4.31 7.89
C GLU A 3 -3.76 -4.21 6.73
N ARG A 4 -4.41 -3.04 6.61
CA ARG A 4 -5.32 -2.76 5.49
C ARG A 4 -4.56 -2.79 4.16
N LEU A 5 -5.10 -3.50 3.18
CA LEU A 5 -4.50 -3.65 1.85
C LEU A 5 -4.15 -2.31 1.19
N GLN A 6 -5.03 -1.32 1.25
CA GLN A 6 -4.74 0.01 0.68
C GLN A 6 -3.58 0.75 1.36
N LYS A 7 -3.28 0.45 2.64
CA LYS A 7 -2.12 1.00 3.34
C LYS A 7 -0.84 0.31 2.85
N ILE A 8 -0.87 -1.01 2.73
CA ILE A 8 0.25 -1.82 2.25
C ILE A 8 0.62 -1.41 0.82
N LEU A 9 -0.36 -1.31 -0.07
CA LEU A 9 -0.16 -0.90 -1.46
C LEU A 9 0.40 0.52 -1.58
N ALA A 10 -0.11 1.44 -0.76
CA ALA A 10 0.40 2.82 -0.73
C ALA A 10 1.86 2.89 -0.24
N GLN A 11 2.21 2.08 0.76
CA GLN A 11 3.60 1.96 1.23
C GLN A 11 4.52 1.31 0.20
N ALA A 12 4.00 0.40 -0.62
CA ALA A 12 4.73 -0.21 -1.72
C ALA A 12 4.82 0.70 -2.98
N GLY A 13 4.37 1.96 -2.88
CA GLY A 13 4.54 2.97 -3.94
C GLY A 13 3.50 2.92 -5.06
N TYR A 14 2.42 2.15 -4.93
CA TYR A 14 1.39 2.05 -5.96
C TYR A 14 0.45 3.27 -6.03
N GLY A 15 0.55 4.20 -5.08
CA GLY A 15 -0.19 5.46 -5.09
C GLY A 15 -0.69 5.88 -3.71
N SER A 16 -1.65 6.80 -3.67
CA SER A 16 -2.31 7.16 -2.41
C SER A 16 -3.20 6.01 -1.91
N ARG A 17 -3.57 6.03 -0.62
CA ARG A 17 -4.50 5.02 -0.07
C ARG A 17 -5.81 4.95 -0.85
N ARG A 18 -6.34 6.08 -1.34
CA ARG A 18 -7.57 6.12 -2.14
C ARG A 18 -7.37 5.52 -3.53
N ALA A 19 -6.29 5.89 -4.22
CA ALA A 19 -5.96 5.29 -5.52
C ALA A 19 -5.78 3.77 -5.42
N CYS A 20 -5.26 3.28 -4.29
CA CYS A 20 -5.13 1.86 -4.03
C CYS A 20 -6.48 1.15 -3.84
N GLU A 21 -7.52 1.84 -3.35
CA GLU A 21 -8.87 1.28 -3.25
C GLU A 21 -9.47 1.05 -4.64
N ASP A 22 -9.18 1.91 -5.62
CA ASP A 22 -9.61 1.72 -7.01
C ASP A 22 -8.98 0.47 -7.63
N PHE A 23 -7.69 0.21 -7.37
CA PHE A 23 -7.03 -1.03 -7.83
C PHE A 23 -7.64 -2.29 -7.23
N ILE A 24 -7.99 -2.25 -5.94
CA ILE A 24 -8.64 -3.38 -5.26
C ILE A 24 -10.04 -3.61 -5.84
N SER A 25 -10.82 -2.53 -6.00
CA SER A 25 -12.19 -2.57 -6.55
C SER A 25 -12.22 -3.08 -7.99
N ALA A 26 -11.20 -2.74 -8.78
CA ALA A 26 -11.01 -3.23 -10.14
C ALA A 26 -10.54 -4.71 -10.22
N GLY A 27 -10.34 -5.38 -9.08
CA GLY A 27 -9.91 -6.78 -9.03
C GLY A 27 -8.46 -7.01 -9.47
N ARG A 28 -7.64 -5.95 -9.54
CA ARG A 28 -6.24 -6.01 -9.98
C ARG A 28 -5.30 -6.52 -8.90
N VAL A 29 -5.75 -6.51 -7.65
CA VAL A 29 -4.97 -6.92 -6.48
C VAL A 29 -5.36 -8.32 -6.06
N ARG A 30 -4.35 -9.18 -5.84
CA ARG A 30 -4.54 -10.54 -5.32
C ARG A 30 -3.71 -10.77 -4.08
N VAL A 31 -4.30 -11.44 -3.10
CA VAL A 31 -3.63 -11.93 -1.89
C VAL A 31 -3.66 -13.45 -1.90
N ASN A 32 -2.50 -14.08 -1.87
CA ASN A 32 -2.36 -15.55 -1.92
C ASN A 32 -3.11 -16.19 -3.11
N GLY A 33 -3.18 -15.47 -4.24
CA GLY A 33 -3.85 -15.92 -5.47
C GLY A 33 -5.34 -15.61 -5.56
N GLN A 34 -5.98 -15.15 -4.48
CA GLN A 34 -7.39 -14.75 -4.47
C GLN A 34 -7.55 -13.25 -4.73
N ILE A 35 -8.61 -12.86 -5.44
CA ILE A 35 -8.92 -11.45 -5.68
C ILE A 35 -9.26 -10.77 -4.35
N ALA A 36 -8.58 -9.68 -4.05
CA ALA A 36 -8.80 -8.91 -2.83
C ALA A 36 -10.06 -8.06 -2.94
N SER A 37 -10.75 -7.84 -1.80
CA SER A 37 -11.89 -6.95 -1.70
C SER A 37 -11.57 -5.70 -0.88
N LEU A 38 -12.35 -4.64 -1.11
CA LEU A 38 -12.21 -3.37 -0.41
C LEU A 38 -12.39 -3.58 1.10
N GLY A 39 -11.45 -3.07 1.91
CA GLY A 39 -11.42 -3.30 3.36
C GLY A 39 -10.71 -4.58 3.80
N GLY A 40 -10.21 -5.39 2.85
CA GLY A 40 -9.37 -6.55 3.13
C GLY A 40 -8.12 -6.19 3.92
N LYS A 41 -7.68 -7.14 4.75
CA LYS A 41 -6.43 -7.06 5.50
C LYS A 41 -5.51 -8.18 5.05
N ALA A 42 -4.21 -7.90 5.02
CA ALA A 42 -3.17 -8.88 4.70
C ALA A 42 -1.95 -8.59 5.56
N ASP A 43 -1.11 -9.60 5.76
CA ASP A 43 0.20 -9.43 6.38
C ASP A 43 1.29 -9.40 5.30
N PRO A 44 1.94 -8.26 5.04
CA PRO A 44 2.94 -8.16 3.97
C PRO A 44 4.20 -9.01 4.24
N HIS A 45 4.39 -9.53 5.46
CA HIS A 45 5.51 -10.42 5.78
C HIS A 45 5.22 -11.90 5.55
N VAL A 46 3.95 -12.28 5.46
CA VAL A 46 3.51 -13.68 5.37
C VAL A 46 2.73 -13.93 4.08
N ASP A 47 1.86 -13.01 3.71
CA ASP A 47 0.99 -13.12 2.55
C ASP A 47 1.68 -12.65 1.27
N LYS A 48 1.43 -13.40 0.19
CA LYS A 48 1.87 -13.02 -1.16
C LYS A 48 0.86 -12.08 -1.79
N ILE A 49 1.18 -10.79 -1.76
CA ILE A 49 0.37 -9.74 -2.36
C ILE A 49 0.92 -9.42 -3.76
N THR A 50 0.04 -9.45 -4.76
CA THR A 50 0.38 -9.14 -6.15
C THR A 50 -0.59 -8.12 -6.75
N VAL A 51 -0.08 -7.24 -7.60
CA VAL A 51 -0.87 -6.29 -8.38
C VAL A 51 -0.58 -6.57 -9.86
N ASP A 52 -1.63 -6.85 -10.64
CA ASP A 52 -1.51 -7.25 -12.05
C ASP A 52 -0.53 -8.42 -12.28
N GLY A 53 -0.48 -9.36 -11.33
CA GLY A 53 0.41 -10.52 -11.36
C GLY A 53 1.87 -10.24 -10.94
N LYS A 54 2.24 -8.98 -10.67
CA LYS A 54 3.56 -8.62 -10.15
C LYS A 54 3.53 -8.57 -8.61
N PRO A 55 4.50 -9.18 -7.90
CA PRO A 55 4.60 -9.05 -6.46
C PRO A 55 4.89 -7.60 -6.07
N ILE A 56 4.30 -7.16 -4.96
CA ILE A 56 4.58 -5.83 -4.41
C ILE A 56 6.01 -5.76 -3.85
N ALA A 57 6.59 -4.57 -3.85
CA ALA A 57 7.91 -4.36 -3.26
C ALA A 57 7.89 -4.61 -1.74
N ALA A 58 9.03 -5.07 -1.21
CA ALA A 58 9.23 -5.18 0.23
C ALA A 58 9.10 -3.80 0.89
N PRO A 59 8.61 -3.72 2.15
CA PRO A 59 8.48 -2.45 2.84
C PRO A 59 9.83 -1.72 2.92
N GLU A 60 9.85 -0.47 2.43
CA GLU A 60 11.04 0.37 2.48
C GLU A 60 11.42 0.74 3.91
N ARG A 61 12.71 1.04 4.11
CA ARG A 61 13.24 1.44 5.41
C ARG A 61 12.67 2.81 5.78
N LEU A 62 12.00 2.90 6.94
CA LEU A 62 11.37 4.14 7.39
C LEU A 62 12.43 5.23 7.60
N SER A 63 12.20 6.41 7.02
CA SER A 63 13.03 7.60 7.17
C SER A 63 12.24 8.68 7.87
N TYR A 64 12.82 9.27 8.92
CA TYR A 64 12.18 10.28 9.76
C TYR A 64 12.98 11.58 9.71
N ILE A 65 12.30 12.71 9.47
CA ILE A 65 12.94 14.03 9.38
C ILE A 65 12.19 15.00 10.29
N ALA A 66 12.93 15.76 11.09
CA ALA A 66 12.41 16.92 11.80
C ALA A 66 12.68 18.18 10.95
N LEU A 67 11.62 18.88 10.54
CA LEU A 67 11.72 20.08 9.71
C LEU A 67 11.17 21.29 10.48
N TYR A 68 12.03 22.29 10.73
CA TYR A 68 11.56 23.62 11.11
C TYR A 68 11.04 24.34 9.87
N LYS A 69 9.75 24.19 9.59
CA LYS A 69 9.12 24.70 8.37
C LYS A 69 9.18 26.25 8.34
N PRO A 70 9.86 26.86 7.36
CA PRO A 70 9.97 28.32 7.29
C PRO A 70 8.66 28.96 6.83
N ARG A 71 8.56 30.28 6.99
CA ARG A 71 7.42 31.06 6.49
C ARG A 71 7.30 30.91 4.97
N ASN A 72 6.05 30.95 4.47
CA ASN A 72 5.67 30.85 3.06
C ASN A 72 5.87 29.47 2.38
N VAL A 73 5.83 28.36 3.14
CA VAL A 73 5.86 27.00 2.57
C VAL A 73 4.51 26.29 2.77
N LEU A 74 3.99 25.60 1.73
CA LEU A 74 2.77 24.77 1.77
C LEU A 74 3.11 23.27 1.78
N SER A 75 2.21 22.44 2.33
CA SER A 75 2.36 20.99 2.51
C SER A 75 1.22 20.22 1.87
#